data_AF-A0A920QB14-F1
#
_entry.id   AF-A0A920QB14-F1
#
_cell.length_a   1.000
_cell.length_b   1.000
_cell.length_c   1.000
_cell.angle_alpha   90.00
_cell.angle_beta   90.00
_cell.angle_gamma   90.00
#
_symmetry.space_group_name_H-M   'P 1'
#
loop_
_entity.id
_entity.type
_entity.pdbx_description
1 polymer ?
#
loop_
_entity_poly.entity_id
_entity_poly.type
_entity_poly.pdbx_seq_one_letter_code
_entity_poly.pdbx_strand_id
1 'polypeptide(L)'
;MSIKGDGTFLEQAASFKLDLPGHTPCALFADFDNDGDQDVILGRSLLKTSYLENRQGVFFQHPIPKFMPMAVLSMAAADYNMDGLLDVYVCTYRPAAPAGASPAGGVAQSKDDEFDWPDEFFDINLAREYRLRVSEHRKRKGGTVLDQLGPPNVLLVNRGGGRFEPAPENDTVGIWRNSMQATWGDYNRDGRPDLYIANDWGLDVLFRNDESGGFTDITTQAGVTAYGYAMGASWGDYDNDGQDDLYVSNMYSEPGRRITKQIPGLEKMFIESAAGNWLYRRVDNGKFEQVAGLEPPSMTVMNAGWSWGGCFADFDNDASSISMC
;
A
#
# COMPACT_ATOMS: atom_id res chain seq x y z
N MET A 1 4.10 -17.98 17.29
CA MET A 1 4.94 -18.17 18.50
C MET A 1 4.03 -18.23 19.72
N SER A 2 4.32 -19.08 20.70
CA SER A 2 3.65 -19.03 22.01
C SER A 2 4.61 -18.52 23.10
N ILE A 3 4.08 -17.74 24.04
CA ILE A 3 4.83 -17.22 25.18
C ILE A 3 4.95 -18.35 26.21
N LYS A 4 6.18 -18.69 26.56
CA LYS A 4 6.45 -19.47 27.77
C LYS A 4 6.41 -18.51 28.95
N GLY A 5 5.85 -18.94 30.08
CA GLY A 5 5.71 -18.13 31.29
C GLY A 5 7.02 -17.62 31.90
N ASP A 6 8.17 -17.91 31.29
CA ASP A 6 9.50 -17.42 31.60
C ASP A 6 9.97 -16.26 30.69
N GLY A 7 9.08 -15.74 29.83
CA GLY A 7 9.38 -14.66 28.89
C GLY A 7 10.10 -15.11 27.61
N THR A 8 10.28 -16.42 27.41
CA THR A 8 10.80 -16.97 26.15
C THR A 8 9.68 -17.34 25.18
N PHE A 9 10.00 -17.46 23.90
CA PHE A 9 9.04 -17.83 22.86
C PHE A 9 9.34 -19.23 22.32
N LEU A 10 8.29 -19.97 21.98
CA LEU A 10 8.40 -21.21 21.22
C LEU A 10 7.99 -20.95 19.75
N GLU A 11 8.90 -21.25 18.83
CA GLU A 11 8.61 -21.37 17.40
C GLU A 11 7.65 -22.56 17.21
N GLN A 12 6.52 -22.33 16.53
CA GLN A 12 5.45 -23.32 16.37
C GLN A 12 4.86 -23.34 14.96
N ALA A 13 5.43 -22.59 14.00
CA ALA A 13 4.89 -22.45 12.65
C ALA A 13 4.67 -23.82 11.99
N ALA A 14 5.61 -24.76 12.14
CA ALA A 14 5.50 -26.11 11.60
C ALA A 14 4.29 -26.90 12.15
N SER A 15 3.96 -26.73 13.44
CA SER A 15 2.79 -27.39 14.03
C SER A 15 1.46 -26.86 13.47
N PHE A 16 1.47 -25.64 12.95
CA PHE A 16 0.34 -24.99 12.30
C PHE A 16 0.40 -25.05 10.77
N LYS A 17 1.45 -25.66 10.18
CA LYS A 17 1.76 -25.65 8.74
C LYS A 17 1.96 -24.25 8.12
N LEU A 18 2.46 -23.32 8.93
CA LEU A 18 2.83 -21.96 8.52
C LEU A 18 4.34 -21.80 8.32
N ASP A 19 5.13 -22.88 8.37
CA ASP A 19 6.57 -22.90 8.08
C ASP A 19 6.87 -22.97 6.57
N LEU A 20 6.07 -22.28 5.76
CA LEU A 20 6.21 -22.30 4.31
C LEU A 20 7.51 -21.61 3.88
N PRO A 21 8.34 -22.25 3.03
CA PRO A 21 9.53 -21.61 2.50
C PRO A 21 9.15 -20.50 1.53
N GLY A 22 9.93 -19.43 1.48
CA GLY A 22 9.75 -18.34 0.52
C GLY A 22 9.71 -16.97 1.19
N HIS A 23 9.97 -15.95 0.40
CA HIS A 23 10.00 -14.57 0.88
C HIS A 23 8.58 -14.02 0.97
N THR A 24 8.04 -14.01 2.18
CA THR A 24 6.69 -13.53 2.52
C THR A 24 6.82 -12.20 3.26
N PRO A 25 6.76 -11.05 2.57
CA PRO A 25 6.84 -9.75 3.22
C PRO A 25 5.59 -9.37 4.03
N CYS A 26 4.42 -9.96 3.71
CA CYS A 26 3.18 -9.67 4.44
C CYS A 26 2.26 -10.89 4.52
N ALA A 27 1.40 -10.89 5.55
CA ALA A 27 0.34 -11.85 5.76
C ALA A 27 -0.91 -11.11 6.25
N LEU A 28 -2.07 -11.48 5.73
CA LEU A 28 -3.37 -11.03 6.23
C LEU A 28 -4.07 -12.21 6.90
N PHE A 29 -4.38 -12.06 8.19
CA PHE A 29 -5.21 -12.99 8.95
C PHE A 29 -6.61 -12.43 9.06
N ALA A 30 -7.60 -13.14 8.51
CA ALA A 30 -9.00 -12.76 8.54
C ALA A 30 -9.87 -13.99 8.28
N ASP A 31 -11.15 -13.92 8.66
CA ASP A 31 -12.14 -14.94 8.34
C ASP A 31 -12.61 -14.71 6.89
N PHE A 32 -11.97 -15.35 5.92
CA PHE A 32 -12.23 -15.12 4.49
C PHE A 32 -13.36 -16.00 3.94
N ASP A 33 -13.72 -17.08 4.62
CA ASP A 33 -14.81 -17.97 4.22
C ASP A 33 -16.04 -17.91 5.16
N ASN A 34 -16.01 -17.01 6.14
CA ASN A 34 -17.07 -16.75 7.13
C ASN A 34 -17.41 -17.98 7.98
N ASP A 35 -16.42 -18.81 8.31
CA ASP A 35 -16.59 -20.01 9.13
C ASP A 35 -16.37 -19.75 10.64
N GLY A 36 -15.95 -18.54 10.99
CA GLY A 36 -15.72 -18.08 12.35
C GLY A 36 -14.29 -18.25 12.86
N ASP A 37 -13.37 -18.76 12.03
CA ASP A 37 -11.95 -18.81 12.34
C ASP A 37 -11.10 -17.94 11.37
N GLN A 38 -9.84 -17.65 11.74
CA GLN A 38 -8.98 -16.82 10.90
C GLN A 38 -8.18 -17.67 9.93
N ASP A 39 -8.43 -17.46 8.65
CA ASP A 39 -7.60 -17.89 7.54
C ASP A 39 -6.36 -17.01 7.37
N VAL A 40 -5.50 -17.35 6.41
CA VAL A 40 -4.39 -16.48 6.02
C VAL A 40 -4.19 -16.37 4.51
N ILE A 41 -4.00 -15.13 4.05
CA ILE A 41 -3.43 -14.85 2.74
C ILE A 41 -1.99 -14.37 2.92
N LEU A 42 -1.06 -15.02 2.22
CA LEU A 42 0.37 -14.69 2.24
C LEU A 42 0.73 -13.94 0.96
N GLY A 43 1.09 -12.67 1.11
CA GLY A 43 1.67 -11.85 0.04
C GLY A 43 3.14 -12.20 -0.09
N ARG A 44 3.58 -12.55 -1.30
CA ARG A 44 4.91 -13.12 -1.54
C ARG A 44 5.66 -12.32 -2.59
N SER A 45 6.93 -12.03 -2.32
CA SER A 45 7.73 -11.21 -3.21
C SER A 45 8.25 -12.03 -4.39
N LEU A 46 8.84 -13.20 -4.13
CA LEU A 46 9.45 -14.06 -5.16
C LEU A 46 8.57 -15.25 -5.59
N LEU A 47 7.38 -15.40 -5.00
CA LEU A 47 6.44 -16.48 -5.28
C LEU A 47 5.03 -15.91 -5.39
N LYS A 48 4.10 -16.69 -5.92
CA LYS A 48 2.70 -16.27 -6.03
C LYS A 48 2.04 -16.20 -4.66
N THR A 49 1.23 -15.17 -4.49
CA THR A 49 0.34 -14.99 -3.35
C THR A 49 -0.47 -16.27 -3.11
N SER A 50 -0.57 -16.67 -1.85
CA SER A 50 -1.12 -17.97 -1.46
C SER A 50 -2.23 -17.77 -0.43
N TYR A 51 -3.35 -18.45 -0.59
CA TYR A 51 -4.43 -18.50 0.39
C TYR A 51 -4.39 -19.84 1.11
N LEU A 52 -4.46 -19.81 2.43
CA LEU A 52 -4.52 -20.97 3.29
C LEU A 52 -5.76 -20.88 4.17
N GLU A 53 -6.57 -21.92 4.09
CA GLU A 53 -7.74 -22.10 4.94
C GLU A 53 -7.30 -22.68 6.28
N ASN A 54 -7.77 -22.09 7.36
CA ASN A 54 -7.57 -22.63 8.69
C ASN A 54 -8.65 -23.70 8.96
N ARG A 55 -8.19 -24.86 9.47
CA ARG A 55 -9.07 -25.95 9.86
C ARG A 55 -8.68 -26.40 11.24
N GLN A 56 -9.42 -25.92 12.23
CA GLN A 56 -9.20 -26.26 13.65
C GLN A 56 -7.79 -25.87 14.12
N GLY A 57 -7.32 -24.69 13.71
CA GLY A 57 -6.02 -24.14 14.07
C GLY A 57 -4.87 -24.60 13.16
N VAL A 58 -5.11 -25.42 12.14
CA VAL A 58 -4.06 -25.89 11.20
C VAL A 58 -4.36 -25.39 9.81
N PHE A 59 -3.36 -24.81 9.14
CA PHE A 59 -3.53 -24.12 7.86
C PHE A 59 -3.28 -25.05 6.66
N PHE A 60 -4.16 -24.97 5.66
CA PHE A 60 -4.12 -25.78 4.44
C PHE A 60 -4.15 -24.89 3.21
N GLN A 61 -3.07 -24.93 2.43
CA GLN A 61 -2.97 -24.12 1.22
C GLN A 61 -3.93 -24.59 0.13
N HIS A 62 -4.71 -23.66 -0.40
CA HIS A 62 -5.49 -23.86 -1.61
C HIS A 62 -4.59 -23.95 -2.85
N PRO A 63 -5.08 -24.54 -3.96
CA PRO A 63 -4.39 -24.46 -5.24
C PRO A 63 -4.17 -22.99 -5.63
N ILE A 64 -2.98 -22.64 -6.09
CA ILE A 64 -2.64 -21.25 -6.44
C ILE A 64 -3.01 -21.00 -7.91
N PRO A 65 -4.02 -20.15 -8.22
CA PRO A 65 -4.35 -19.80 -9.59
C PRO A 65 -3.22 -19.08 -10.31
N LYS A 66 -3.18 -19.17 -11.64
CA LYS A 66 -2.11 -18.57 -12.45
C LYS A 66 -2.05 -17.05 -12.31
N PHE A 67 -3.19 -16.39 -12.12
CA PHE A 67 -3.31 -14.93 -12.01
C PHE A 67 -2.88 -14.38 -10.65
N MET A 68 -2.63 -15.22 -9.64
CA MET A 68 -2.28 -14.71 -8.31
C MET A 68 -1.01 -13.87 -8.37
N PRO A 69 -1.02 -12.66 -7.78
CA PRO A 69 0.08 -11.72 -7.93
C PRO A 69 1.36 -12.22 -7.26
N MET A 70 2.49 -11.84 -7.88
CA MET A 70 3.84 -11.91 -7.31
C MET A 70 4.34 -10.49 -7.05
N ALA A 71 5.56 -10.35 -6.51
CA ALA A 71 6.14 -9.05 -6.18
C ALA A 71 5.28 -8.24 -5.20
N VAL A 72 4.53 -8.94 -4.35
CA VAL A 72 3.64 -8.34 -3.36
C VAL A 72 4.47 -7.78 -2.22
N LEU A 73 4.12 -6.59 -1.75
CA LEU A 73 4.75 -5.93 -0.61
C LEU A 73 3.80 -5.81 0.58
N SER A 74 2.56 -5.43 0.33
CA SER A 74 1.50 -5.31 1.34
C SER A 74 0.14 -5.65 0.74
N MET A 75 -0.83 -5.88 1.62
CA MET A 75 -2.21 -6.17 1.24
C MET A 75 -3.14 -5.51 2.26
N ALA A 76 -4.35 -5.19 1.85
CA ALA A 76 -5.41 -4.69 2.73
C ALA A 76 -6.74 -5.34 2.35
N ALA A 77 -7.56 -5.69 3.34
CA ALA A 77 -8.84 -6.34 3.13
C ALA A 77 -10.02 -5.44 3.52
N ALA A 78 -11.08 -5.50 2.73
CA ALA A 78 -12.38 -4.88 3.00
C ALA A 78 -13.45 -5.59 2.15
N ASP A 79 -14.70 -5.59 2.61
CA ASP A 79 -15.84 -5.96 1.79
C ASP A 79 -16.20 -4.75 0.91
N TYR A 80 -15.57 -4.62 -0.27
CA TYR A 80 -15.72 -3.40 -1.08
C TYR A 80 -17.05 -3.36 -1.83
N ASN A 81 -17.61 -4.54 -2.13
CA ASN A 81 -18.81 -4.69 -2.93
C ASN A 81 -20.07 -4.91 -2.07
N MET A 82 -19.92 -4.98 -0.74
CA MET A 82 -20.96 -5.17 0.25
C MET A 82 -21.69 -6.53 0.14
N ASP A 83 -20.98 -7.58 -0.27
CA ASP A 83 -21.52 -8.94 -0.39
C ASP A 83 -21.34 -9.80 0.87
N GLY A 84 -20.66 -9.25 1.89
CA GLY A 84 -20.39 -9.90 3.17
C GLY A 84 -19.12 -10.75 3.20
N LEU A 85 -18.33 -10.78 2.12
CA LEU A 85 -17.03 -11.44 2.06
C LEU A 85 -15.91 -10.40 2.00
N LEU A 86 -14.81 -10.68 2.70
CA LEU A 86 -13.63 -9.82 2.62
C LEU A 86 -12.90 -10.03 1.29
N ASP A 87 -12.77 -8.93 0.55
CA ASP A 87 -11.94 -8.81 -0.65
C ASP A 87 -10.54 -8.32 -0.29
N VAL A 88 -9.60 -8.40 -1.23
CA VAL A 88 -8.20 -8.06 -0.97
C VAL A 88 -7.63 -7.17 -2.04
N TYR A 89 -7.17 -5.99 -1.64
CA TYR A 89 -6.31 -5.16 -2.47
C TYR A 89 -4.84 -5.49 -2.22
N VAL A 90 -4.11 -5.78 -3.29
CA VAL A 90 -2.72 -6.22 -3.26
C VAL A 90 -1.82 -5.15 -3.84
N CYS A 91 -0.92 -4.62 -3.01
CA CYS A 91 0.12 -3.68 -3.43
C CYS A 91 1.37 -4.43 -3.89
N THR A 92 1.90 -4.02 -5.03
CA THR A 92 3.06 -4.64 -5.65
C THR A 92 4.19 -3.64 -5.82
N TYR A 93 5.41 -4.17 -5.81
CA TYR A 93 6.61 -3.36 -5.88
C TYR A 93 7.66 -4.06 -6.74
N ARG A 94 8.24 -3.35 -7.72
CA ARG A 94 9.24 -3.94 -8.62
C ARG A 94 10.45 -4.48 -7.84
N PRO A 95 11.01 -5.65 -8.19
CA PRO A 95 12.24 -6.12 -7.58
C PRO A 95 13.36 -5.07 -7.66
N ALA A 96 13.99 -4.78 -6.52
CA ALA A 96 15.04 -3.77 -6.42
C ALA A 96 16.28 -4.18 -7.22
N ALA A 97 16.96 -3.21 -7.83
CA ALA A 97 18.29 -3.44 -8.38
C ALA A 97 19.32 -3.78 -7.29
N PRO A 98 20.45 -4.43 -7.65
CA PRO A 98 21.53 -4.72 -6.71
C PRO A 98 21.97 -3.48 -5.92
N ALA A 99 22.45 -3.71 -4.69
CA ALA A 99 22.98 -2.65 -3.82
C ALA A 99 24.02 -1.78 -4.55
N GLY A 100 23.81 -0.46 -4.56
CA GLY A 100 24.65 0.52 -5.25
C GLY A 100 24.05 1.07 -6.56
N ALA A 101 22.92 0.55 -7.03
CA ALA A 101 22.16 1.19 -8.09
C ALA A 101 21.49 2.49 -7.61
N SER A 102 21.44 3.51 -8.48
CA SER A 102 20.73 4.76 -8.19
C SER A 102 19.25 4.48 -7.89
N PRO A 103 18.65 5.12 -6.85
CA PRO A 103 17.21 5.07 -6.59
C PRO A 103 16.36 5.45 -7.82
N ALA A 104 16.93 6.27 -8.71
CA ALA A 104 16.32 6.72 -9.95
C ALA A 104 16.63 5.85 -11.19
N GLY A 105 17.38 4.74 -11.08
CA GLY A 105 18.03 4.17 -12.28
C GLY A 105 18.37 2.68 -12.33
N GLY A 106 17.95 1.84 -11.38
CA GLY A 106 18.21 0.41 -11.47
C GLY A 106 16.95 -0.43 -11.42
N VAL A 107 16.68 -1.19 -12.47
CA VAL A 107 15.93 -2.44 -12.40
C VAL A 107 16.92 -3.55 -12.04
N ALA A 108 16.50 -4.62 -11.36
CA ALA A 108 17.31 -5.84 -11.27
C ALA A 108 17.64 -6.34 -12.68
N GLN A 109 18.81 -5.95 -13.20
CA GLN A 109 19.40 -6.50 -14.41
C GLN A 109 20.65 -7.26 -13.97
N SER A 110 20.75 -8.53 -14.37
CA SER A 110 22.04 -9.22 -14.29
C SER A 110 23.01 -8.52 -15.25
N LYS A 111 24.31 -8.55 -14.92
CA LYS A 111 25.36 -7.97 -15.79
C LYS A 111 25.48 -8.67 -17.15
N ASP A 112 24.80 -9.80 -17.33
CA ASP A 112 25.00 -10.74 -18.43
C ASP A 112 23.75 -10.88 -19.33
N ASP A 113 22.80 -9.93 -19.30
CA ASP A 113 21.54 -9.92 -20.09
C ASP A 113 20.62 -11.16 -19.88
N GLU A 114 20.96 -12.10 -18.99
CA GLU A 114 20.18 -13.34 -18.78
C GLU A 114 18.95 -13.19 -17.87
N PHE A 115 18.86 -12.13 -17.05
CA PHE A 115 17.76 -11.96 -16.09
C PHE A 115 16.90 -10.75 -16.43
N ASP A 116 15.69 -11.02 -16.96
CA ASP A 116 14.64 -10.01 -17.14
C ASP A 116 13.47 -10.31 -16.21
N TRP A 117 13.43 -9.61 -15.08
CA TRP A 117 12.46 -9.89 -14.02
C TRP A 117 10.97 -9.89 -14.46
N PRO A 118 10.47 -9.15 -15.47
CA PRO A 118 9.09 -9.28 -15.90
C PRO A 118 8.78 -10.69 -16.43
N ASP A 119 9.72 -11.36 -17.11
CA ASP A 119 9.50 -12.72 -17.61
C ASP A 119 9.55 -13.77 -16.48
N GLU A 120 10.22 -13.44 -15.38
CA GLU A 120 10.33 -14.31 -14.21
C GLU A 120 9.11 -14.17 -13.27
N PHE A 121 8.52 -12.98 -13.18
CA PHE A 121 7.45 -12.67 -12.21
C PHE A 121 6.06 -12.57 -12.83
N PHE A 122 5.96 -12.36 -14.16
CA PHE A 122 4.69 -12.21 -14.85
C PHE A 122 4.47 -13.31 -15.90
N ASP A 123 3.22 -13.52 -16.28
CA ASP A 123 2.95 -14.24 -17.53
C ASP A 123 3.36 -13.40 -18.75
N ILE A 124 3.50 -14.05 -19.90
CA ILE A 124 4.00 -13.43 -21.13
C ILE A 124 3.20 -12.20 -21.59
N ASN A 125 1.89 -12.14 -21.32
CA ASN A 125 1.07 -11.01 -21.73
C ASN A 125 1.27 -9.84 -20.77
N LEU A 126 1.29 -10.11 -19.47
CA LEU A 126 1.54 -9.09 -18.45
C LEU A 126 2.96 -8.53 -18.57
N ALA A 127 3.96 -9.37 -18.85
CA ALA A 127 5.34 -8.95 -19.12
C ALA A 127 5.45 -8.07 -20.37
N ARG A 128 4.68 -8.36 -21.42
CA ARG A 128 4.62 -7.52 -22.63
C ARG A 128 3.99 -6.17 -22.34
N GLU A 129 2.85 -6.17 -21.65
CA GLU A 129 2.12 -4.96 -21.29
C GLU A 129 2.96 -4.05 -20.39
N TYR A 130 3.63 -4.60 -19.38
CA TYR A 130 4.55 -3.86 -18.52
C TYR A 130 5.63 -3.13 -19.34
N ARG A 131 6.29 -3.85 -20.26
CA ARG A 131 7.35 -3.27 -21.12
C ARG A 131 6.81 -2.18 -22.06
N LEU A 132 5.61 -2.37 -22.61
CA LEU A 132 4.94 -1.35 -23.42
C LEU A 132 4.69 -0.08 -22.59
N ARG A 133 4.13 -0.20 -21.38
CA ARG A 133 3.89 0.92 -20.48
C ARG A 133 5.17 1.65 -20.08
N VAL A 134 6.23 0.92 -19.74
CA VAL A 134 7.54 1.50 -19.44
C VAL A 134 8.11 2.25 -20.65
N SER A 135 7.99 1.68 -21.85
CA SER A 135 8.44 2.32 -23.10
C SER A 135 7.69 3.63 -23.37
N GLU A 136 6.36 3.63 -23.25
CA GLU A 136 5.55 4.83 -23.42
C GLU A 136 5.79 5.87 -22.33
N HIS A 137 5.94 5.45 -21.08
CA HIS A 137 6.23 6.34 -19.96
C HIS A 137 7.58 7.06 -20.15
N ARG A 138 8.61 6.36 -20.63
CA ARG A 138 9.94 6.96 -20.93
C ARG A 138 9.91 8.01 -22.03
N LYS A 139 8.90 8.02 -22.90
CA LYS A 139 8.74 9.04 -23.96
C LYS A 139 8.16 10.35 -23.42
N ARG A 140 7.54 10.35 -22.23
CA ARG A 140 6.98 11.56 -21.60
C ARG A 140 8.11 12.53 -21.23
N LYS A 141 7.84 13.84 -21.38
CA LYS A 141 8.77 14.92 -21.00
C LYS A 141 8.31 15.54 -19.67
N GLY A 142 9.26 15.86 -18.79
CA GLY A 142 9.00 16.43 -17.45
C GLY A 142 8.54 15.39 -16.42
N GLY A 143 8.61 15.71 -15.12
CA GLY A 143 8.02 14.96 -13.99
C GLY A 143 8.37 13.46 -13.79
N THR A 144 9.01 12.79 -14.75
CA THR A 144 9.14 11.32 -14.78
C THR A 144 10.11 10.75 -13.76
N VAL A 145 11.01 11.56 -13.21
CA VAL A 145 12.00 11.10 -12.22
C VAL A 145 11.34 10.65 -10.92
N LEU A 146 10.25 11.34 -10.52
CA LEU A 146 9.47 11.05 -9.32
C LEU A 146 8.10 10.44 -9.67
N ASP A 147 8.01 9.80 -10.84
CA ASP A 147 6.78 9.21 -11.37
C ASP A 147 7.03 7.79 -11.92
N GLN A 148 7.69 6.92 -11.17
CA GLN A 148 8.07 5.58 -11.63
C GLN A 148 6.87 4.63 -11.77
N LEU A 149 6.98 3.72 -12.73
CA LEU A 149 6.07 2.59 -12.87
C LEU A 149 6.54 1.39 -12.04
N GLY A 150 5.59 0.57 -11.64
CA GLY A 150 5.81 -0.74 -11.01
C GLY A 150 4.92 -1.82 -11.64
N PRO A 151 4.98 -3.06 -11.12
CA PRO A 151 3.96 -4.08 -11.40
C PRO A 151 2.55 -3.52 -11.14
N PRO A 152 1.50 -4.06 -11.77
CA PRO A 152 0.16 -3.63 -11.42
C PRO A 152 -0.23 -4.15 -10.03
N ASN A 153 -0.84 -3.29 -9.24
CA ASN A 153 -1.62 -3.72 -8.09
C ASN A 153 -2.81 -4.57 -8.56
N VAL A 154 -3.38 -5.35 -7.64
CA VAL A 154 -4.50 -6.23 -7.96
C VAL A 154 -5.58 -6.13 -6.89
N LEU A 155 -6.81 -5.82 -7.28
CA LEU A 155 -8.01 -6.05 -6.45
C LEU A 155 -8.52 -7.46 -6.73
N LEU A 156 -8.55 -8.29 -5.69
CA LEU A 156 -9.07 -9.65 -5.71
C LEU A 156 -10.43 -9.66 -5.03
N VAL A 157 -11.47 -10.06 -5.76
CA VAL A 157 -12.81 -10.27 -5.22
C VAL A 157 -12.97 -11.70 -4.72
N ASN A 158 -13.53 -11.85 -3.52
CA ASN A 158 -13.83 -13.13 -2.91
C ASN A 158 -15.17 -13.65 -3.43
N ARG A 159 -15.20 -14.89 -3.90
CA ARG A 159 -16.40 -15.56 -4.45
C ARG A 159 -16.93 -16.67 -3.55
N GLY A 160 -16.43 -16.72 -2.32
CA GLY A 160 -16.74 -17.73 -1.33
C GLY A 160 -16.15 -19.11 -1.66
N GLY A 161 -16.14 -19.98 -0.65
CA GLY A 161 -15.59 -21.33 -0.76
C GLY A 161 -14.10 -21.34 -1.12
N GLY A 162 -13.34 -20.38 -0.58
CA GLY A 162 -11.90 -20.25 -0.77
C GLY A 162 -11.45 -19.80 -2.17
N ARG A 163 -12.34 -19.14 -2.93
CA ARG A 163 -12.04 -18.70 -4.31
C ARG A 163 -11.94 -17.18 -4.39
N PHE A 164 -10.80 -16.72 -4.86
CA PHE A 164 -10.57 -15.33 -5.25
C PHE A 164 -10.42 -15.24 -6.77
N GLU A 165 -10.77 -14.11 -7.36
CA GLU A 165 -10.47 -13.77 -8.75
C GLU A 165 -10.20 -12.27 -8.89
N PRO A 166 -9.55 -11.80 -9.97
CA PRO A 166 -9.43 -10.37 -10.22
C PRO A 166 -10.81 -9.72 -10.31
N ALA A 167 -11.01 -8.62 -9.58
CA ALA A 167 -12.26 -7.88 -9.58
C ALA A 167 -12.53 -7.25 -10.97
N PRO A 168 -13.80 -7.07 -11.37
CA PRO A 168 -14.14 -6.33 -12.59
C PRO A 168 -13.53 -4.92 -12.63
N GLU A 169 -13.37 -4.29 -11.46
CA GLU A 169 -12.85 -2.93 -11.32
C GLU A 169 -11.32 -2.86 -11.28
N ASN A 170 -10.65 -4.00 -11.39
CA ASN A 170 -9.19 -4.07 -11.36
C ASN A 170 -8.53 -3.23 -12.47
N ASP A 171 -9.19 -3.03 -13.61
CA ASP A 171 -8.66 -2.16 -14.68
C ASP A 171 -8.61 -0.67 -14.26
N THR A 172 -9.39 -0.28 -13.25
CA THR A 172 -9.42 1.07 -12.68
C THR A 172 -8.44 1.22 -11.52
N VAL A 173 -8.53 0.32 -10.53
CA VAL A 173 -7.75 0.43 -9.30
C VAL A 173 -6.42 -0.32 -9.32
N GLY A 174 -6.20 -1.24 -10.27
CA GLY A 174 -4.96 -1.98 -10.49
C GLY A 174 -3.86 -1.12 -11.12
N ILE A 175 -3.49 -0.04 -10.42
CA ILE A 175 -2.55 0.96 -10.92
C ILE A 175 -1.13 0.38 -11.06
N TRP A 176 -0.38 0.93 -12.01
CA TRP A 176 0.96 0.44 -12.37
C TRP A 176 2.05 1.26 -11.68
N ARG A 177 2.10 1.17 -10.35
CA ARG A 177 2.99 1.96 -9.49
C ARG A 177 3.77 1.03 -8.57
N ASN A 178 4.84 1.57 -7.98
CA ASN A 178 5.50 0.89 -6.88
C ASN A 178 4.74 1.28 -5.61
N SER A 179 3.79 0.46 -5.19
CA SER A 179 2.91 0.77 -4.05
C SER A 179 3.43 0.10 -2.78
N MET A 180 3.54 0.90 -1.72
CA MET A 180 4.06 0.43 -0.43
C MET A 180 2.94 -0.07 0.48
N GLN A 181 1.80 0.62 0.49
CA GLN A 181 0.63 0.26 1.29
C GLN A 181 -0.65 0.73 0.63
N ALA A 182 -1.73 -0.01 0.85
CA ALA A 182 -3.09 0.48 0.63
C ALA A 182 -3.86 0.44 1.96
N THR A 183 -4.81 1.34 2.11
CA THR A 183 -5.73 1.36 3.25
C THR A 183 -7.14 1.64 2.77
N TRP A 184 -8.10 1.05 3.46
CA TRP A 184 -9.51 1.28 3.26
C TRP A 184 -10.01 2.28 4.31
N GLY A 185 -10.88 3.21 3.93
CA GLY A 185 -11.52 4.17 4.83
C GLY A 185 -12.80 4.71 4.21
N ASP A 186 -13.77 5.13 5.01
CA ASP A 186 -15.02 5.72 4.51
C ASP A 186 -14.88 7.25 4.51
N TYR A 187 -14.15 7.80 3.54
CA TYR A 187 -13.76 9.21 3.59
C TYR A 187 -14.99 10.12 3.41
N ASN A 188 -16.06 9.67 2.75
CA ASN A 188 -17.26 10.48 2.50
C ASN A 188 -18.42 10.17 3.47
N ARG A 189 -18.28 9.18 4.35
CA ARG A 189 -19.30 8.67 5.28
C ARG A 189 -20.54 8.12 4.59
N ASP A 190 -20.37 7.46 3.45
CA ASP A 190 -21.47 6.82 2.74
C ASP A 190 -21.62 5.33 3.07
N GLY A 191 -20.79 4.81 3.97
CA GLY A 191 -20.79 3.44 4.43
C GLY A 191 -20.08 2.46 3.50
N ARG A 192 -19.43 2.93 2.43
CA ARG A 192 -18.60 2.10 1.56
C ARG A 192 -17.11 2.39 1.78
N PRO A 193 -16.25 1.36 1.73
CA PRO A 193 -14.82 1.56 1.89
C PRO A 193 -14.22 2.16 0.61
N ASP A 194 -13.64 3.35 0.74
CA ASP A 194 -12.81 4.02 -0.24
C ASP A 194 -11.34 3.56 -0.11
N LEU A 195 -10.58 3.65 -1.20
CA LEU A 195 -9.24 3.08 -1.30
C LEU A 195 -8.16 4.16 -1.43
N TYR A 196 -7.29 4.27 -0.43
CA TYR A 196 -6.07 5.07 -0.51
C TYR A 196 -4.85 4.20 -0.78
N ILE A 197 -3.98 4.61 -1.70
CA ILE A 197 -2.78 3.89 -2.11
C ILE A 197 -1.56 4.80 -1.94
N ALA A 198 -0.67 4.42 -1.04
CA ALA A 198 0.62 5.04 -0.81
C ALA A 198 1.64 4.51 -1.83
N ASN A 199 2.15 5.40 -2.69
CA ASN A 199 3.06 5.07 -3.77
C ASN A 199 4.47 5.60 -3.49
N ASP A 200 5.47 4.75 -3.68
CA ASP A 200 6.86 5.16 -3.73
C ASP A 200 7.20 5.65 -5.14
N TRP A 201 8.00 6.72 -5.21
CA TRP A 201 8.36 7.39 -6.46
C TRP A 201 7.16 7.71 -7.35
N GLY A 202 6.02 8.10 -6.78
CA GLY A 202 4.81 8.43 -7.52
C GLY A 202 3.86 9.27 -6.68
N LEU A 203 2.81 9.79 -7.32
CA LEU A 203 1.71 10.39 -6.58
C LEU A 203 0.88 9.29 -5.91
N ASP A 204 0.49 9.51 -4.67
CA ASP A 204 -0.53 8.70 -3.99
C ASP A 204 -1.87 8.82 -4.72
N VAL A 205 -2.76 7.85 -4.49
CA VAL A 205 -4.07 7.84 -5.16
C VAL A 205 -5.16 7.58 -4.14
N LEU A 206 -6.23 8.38 -4.18
CA LEU A 206 -7.46 8.15 -3.45
C LEU A 206 -8.60 7.86 -4.44
N PHE A 207 -9.13 6.65 -4.37
CA PHE A 207 -10.31 6.24 -5.12
C PHE A 207 -11.54 6.23 -4.22
N ARG A 208 -12.59 6.96 -4.63
CA ARG A 208 -13.93 6.80 -4.03
C ARG A 208 -14.58 5.53 -4.55
N ASN A 209 -15.14 4.72 -3.66
CA ASN A 209 -16.00 3.60 -4.02
C ASN A 209 -17.43 4.12 -4.30
N ASP A 210 -17.84 4.02 -5.56
CA ASP A 210 -19.15 4.44 -6.04
C ASP A 210 -20.18 3.31 -5.87
N GLU A 211 -21.47 3.66 -5.87
CA GLU A 211 -22.56 2.68 -5.86
C GLU A 211 -22.35 1.61 -6.95
N SER A 212 -22.66 0.35 -6.66
CA SER A 212 -22.46 -0.83 -7.52
C SER A 212 -21.01 -1.30 -7.74
N GLY A 213 -20.06 -0.86 -6.90
CA GLY A 213 -18.70 -1.40 -6.84
C GLY A 213 -17.69 -0.71 -7.76
N GLY A 214 -18.07 0.38 -8.43
CA GLY A 214 -17.18 1.18 -9.27
C GLY A 214 -16.23 2.05 -8.44
N PHE A 215 -15.15 2.52 -9.05
CA PHE A 215 -14.22 3.47 -8.40
C PHE A 215 -14.01 4.73 -9.24
N THR A 216 -13.95 5.88 -8.58
CA THR A 216 -13.57 7.17 -9.18
C THR A 216 -12.29 7.70 -8.52
N ASP A 217 -11.26 8.01 -9.32
CA ASP A 217 -10.07 8.74 -8.81
C ASP A 217 -10.47 10.16 -8.42
N ILE A 218 -10.39 10.44 -7.12
CA ILE A 218 -10.71 11.75 -6.53
C ILE A 218 -9.48 12.42 -5.95
N THR A 219 -8.26 11.94 -6.21
CA THR A 219 -7.01 12.42 -5.60
C THR A 219 -6.88 13.94 -5.67
N THR A 220 -7.11 14.51 -6.86
CA THR A 220 -7.08 15.97 -7.06
C THR A 220 -8.28 16.69 -6.44
N GLN A 221 -9.47 16.10 -6.53
CA GLN A 221 -10.70 16.69 -5.98
C GLN A 221 -10.63 16.79 -4.44
N ALA A 222 -10.10 15.75 -3.81
CA ALA A 222 -9.95 15.62 -2.37
C ALA A 222 -8.75 16.42 -1.82
N GLY A 223 -7.80 16.83 -2.67
CA GLY A 223 -6.66 17.66 -2.24
C GLY A 223 -5.47 16.87 -1.68
N VAL A 224 -5.44 15.56 -1.86
CA VAL A 224 -4.35 14.66 -1.42
C VAL A 224 -3.26 14.54 -2.50
N THR A 225 -2.77 15.69 -2.98
CA THR A 225 -1.86 15.75 -4.13
C THR A 225 -0.40 16.07 -3.76
N ALA A 226 -0.03 16.01 -2.48
CA ALA A 226 1.35 16.29 -2.10
C ALA A 226 2.25 15.14 -2.55
N TYR A 227 3.36 15.45 -3.20
CA TYR A 227 4.33 14.44 -3.60
C TYR A 227 5.21 14.01 -2.43
N GLY A 228 5.40 12.71 -2.28
CA GLY A 228 6.23 12.13 -1.25
C GLY A 228 6.75 10.76 -1.67
N TYR A 229 7.65 10.21 -0.87
CA TYR A 229 8.04 8.82 -0.96
C TYR A 229 7.17 8.04 0.01
N ALA A 230 5.89 7.88 -0.34
CA ALA A 230 4.90 7.39 0.60
C ALA A 230 5.16 5.92 0.92
N MET A 231 5.25 5.62 2.22
CA MET A 231 5.61 4.30 2.74
C MET A 231 4.40 3.60 3.35
N GLY A 232 3.45 4.37 3.85
CA GLY A 232 2.26 3.87 4.53
C GLY A 232 1.31 4.99 4.89
N ALA A 233 0.05 4.63 5.09
CA ALA A 233 -1.03 5.54 5.43
C ALA A 233 -1.90 4.97 6.56
N SER A 234 -2.56 5.85 7.30
CA SER A 234 -3.52 5.47 8.34
C SER A 234 -4.64 6.49 8.45
N TRP A 235 -5.84 5.99 8.69
CA TRP A 235 -7.04 6.79 8.93
C TRP A 235 -7.28 6.95 10.43
N GLY A 236 -7.72 8.13 10.85
CA GLY A 236 -8.17 8.37 12.22
C GLY A 236 -8.47 9.84 12.49
N ASP A 237 -9.37 10.09 13.43
CA ASP A 237 -9.82 11.42 13.84
C ASP A 237 -8.81 12.07 14.80
N TYR A 238 -7.82 12.80 14.29
CA TYR A 238 -6.73 13.29 15.14
C TYR A 238 -7.11 14.53 15.96
N ASP A 239 -8.14 15.27 15.54
CA ASP A 239 -8.61 16.48 16.22
C ASP A 239 -9.97 16.34 16.92
N ASN A 240 -10.50 15.12 16.95
CA ASN A 240 -11.74 14.74 17.65
C ASN A 240 -12.97 15.53 17.14
N ASP A 241 -13.02 15.78 15.83
CA ASP A 241 -14.15 16.42 15.17
C ASP A 241 -15.19 15.40 14.64
N GLY A 242 -14.92 14.12 14.90
CA GLY A 242 -15.66 12.95 14.49
C GLY A 242 -15.26 12.43 13.12
N GLN A 243 -14.46 13.17 12.34
CA GLN A 243 -14.10 12.84 10.96
C GLN A 243 -12.75 12.16 10.88
N ASP A 244 -12.66 11.07 10.11
CA ASP A 244 -11.38 10.44 9.87
C ASP A 244 -10.49 11.34 9.01
N ASP A 245 -9.32 11.65 9.55
CA ASP A 245 -8.21 12.30 8.89
C ASP A 245 -7.24 11.26 8.33
N LEU A 246 -6.32 11.72 7.48
CA LEU A 246 -5.36 10.85 6.82
C LEU A 246 -3.93 11.24 7.19
N TYR A 247 -3.20 10.31 7.81
CA TYR A 247 -1.75 10.42 7.97
C TYR A 247 -1.04 9.60 6.89
N VAL A 248 0.02 10.16 6.32
CA VAL A 248 0.86 9.51 5.31
C VAL A 248 2.33 9.62 5.72
N SER A 249 2.90 8.47 6.03
CA SER A 249 4.34 8.32 6.30
C SER A 249 5.14 8.42 4.99
N ASN A 250 6.22 9.18 5.05
CA ASN A 250 7.08 9.52 3.93
C ASN A 250 8.55 9.58 4.38
N MET A 251 9.45 9.85 3.43
CA MET A 251 10.86 10.09 3.75
C MET A 251 11.15 11.57 4.00
N TYR A 252 11.69 11.88 5.18
CA TYR A 252 12.24 13.20 5.48
C TYR A 252 13.69 13.34 5.01
N SER A 253 14.04 14.44 4.33
CA SER A 253 15.42 14.74 3.90
C SER A 253 15.84 16.17 4.21
N GLU A 254 16.51 16.39 5.35
CA GLU A 254 17.08 17.70 5.69
C GLU A 254 18.03 18.25 4.60
N PRO A 255 18.98 17.47 4.04
CA PRO A 255 19.83 17.96 2.95
C PRO A 255 19.01 18.28 1.70
N GLY A 256 18.03 17.45 1.35
CA GLY A 256 17.14 17.65 0.19
C GLY A 256 16.41 18.99 0.31
N ARG A 257 15.79 19.26 1.46
CA ARG A 257 15.08 20.52 1.74
C ARG A 257 15.98 21.75 1.68
N ARG A 258 17.22 21.63 2.16
CA ARG A 258 18.20 22.72 2.08
C ARG A 258 18.56 23.03 0.63
N ILE A 259 18.68 22.01 -0.22
CA ILE A 259 19.02 22.16 -1.64
C ILE A 259 17.83 22.71 -2.44
N THR A 260 16.64 22.15 -2.24
CA THR A 260 15.44 22.52 -3.01
C THR A 260 15.06 23.99 -2.84
N LYS A 261 15.27 24.56 -1.65
CA LYS A 261 15.08 26.00 -1.35
C LYS A 261 16.04 26.93 -2.12
N GLN A 262 17.16 26.42 -2.62
CA GLN A 262 18.18 27.22 -3.30
C GLN A 262 17.98 27.28 -4.82
N ILE A 263 16.97 26.60 -5.36
CA ILE A 263 16.73 26.48 -6.81
C ILE A 263 15.44 27.23 -7.16
N PRO A 264 15.53 28.47 -7.70
CA PRO A 264 14.36 29.22 -8.11
C PRO A 264 13.59 28.50 -9.23
N GLY A 265 12.26 28.44 -9.11
CA GLY A 265 11.40 27.81 -10.11
C GLY A 265 11.42 26.28 -10.13
N LEU A 266 12.01 25.64 -9.12
CA LEU A 266 11.97 24.19 -8.97
C LEU A 266 10.51 23.70 -8.85
N GLU A 267 10.19 22.61 -9.55
CA GLU A 267 8.85 22.03 -9.51
C GLU A 267 8.47 21.59 -8.09
N LYS A 268 7.19 21.80 -7.73
CA LYS A 268 6.64 21.54 -6.40
C LYS A 268 6.96 20.13 -5.90
N MET A 269 6.90 19.14 -6.79
CA MET A 269 7.15 17.73 -6.45
C MET A 269 8.53 17.48 -5.83
N PHE A 270 9.58 18.20 -6.25
CA PHE A 270 10.92 18.02 -5.67
C PHE A 270 11.03 18.68 -4.29
N ILE A 271 10.25 19.73 -4.04
CA ILE A 271 10.21 20.40 -2.75
C ILE A 271 9.46 19.52 -1.75
N GLU A 272 8.30 18.99 -2.16
CA GLU A 272 7.43 18.13 -1.37
C GLU A 272 8.08 16.77 -1.07
N SER A 273 8.75 16.15 -2.04
CA SER A 273 9.39 14.84 -1.83
C SER A 273 10.52 14.84 -0.80
N ALA A 274 11.06 16.02 -0.48
CA ALA A 274 12.04 16.18 0.59
C ALA A 274 11.41 16.55 1.95
N ALA A 275 10.12 16.91 1.97
CA ALA A 275 9.47 17.56 3.10
C ALA A 275 9.31 16.63 4.30
N GLY A 276 8.95 15.36 4.09
CA GLY A 276 8.67 14.38 5.14
C GLY A 276 7.19 13.99 5.17
N ASN A 277 6.71 13.59 6.34
CA ASN A 277 5.36 13.03 6.52
C ASN A 277 4.26 14.08 6.30
N TRP A 278 3.10 13.60 5.89
CA TRP A 278 1.90 14.40 5.69
C TRP A 278 0.82 14.02 6.71
N LEU A 279 0.12 15.03 7.20
CA LEU A 279 -1.15 14.89 7.91
C LEU A 279 -2.15 15.75 7.16
N TYR A 280 -3.26 15.11 6.79
CA TYR A 280 -4.34 15.68 6.03
C TYR A 280 -5.58 15.72 6.91
N ARG A 281 -5.92 16.91 7.40
CA ARG A 281 -7.16 17.12 8.14
C ARG A 281 -8.34 17.15 7.18
N ARG A 282 -9.40 16.40 7.46
CA ARG A 282 -10.63 16.44 6.69
C ARG A 282 -11.34 17.78 6.92
N VAL A 283 -11.84 18.35 5.84
CA VAL A 283 -12.66 19.56 5.86
C VAL A 283 -13.94 19.35 5.08
N ASP A 284 -14.87 20.29 5.18
CA ASP A 284 -16.18 20.22 4.53
C ASP A 284 -16.10 19.84 3.04
N ASN A 285 -17.12 19.12 2.58
CA ASN A 285 -17.29 18.64 1.20
C ASN A 285 -16.28 17.57 0.75
N GLY A 286 -15.79 16.72 1.67
CA GLY A 286 -14.96 15.56 1.32
C GLY A 286 -13.58 15.97 0.79
N LYS A 287 -13.02 17.04 1.34
CA LYS A 287 -11.68 17.54 1.00
C LYS A 287 -10.76 17.38 2.20
N PHE A 288 -9.48 17.48 1.91
CA PHE A 288 -8.42 17.46 2.90
C PHE A 288 -7.59 18.76 2.82
N GLU A 289 -7.20 19.23 4.00
CA GLU A 289 -6.20 20.26 4.19
C GLU A 289 -4.92 19.63 4.73
N GLN A 290 -3.79 19.85 4.07
CA GLN A 290 -2.50 19.37 4.55
C GLN A 290 -2.02 20.30 5.70
N VAL A 291 -1.91 19.76 6.92
CA VAL A 291 -1.63 20.53 8.15
C VAL A 291 -0.27 20.25 8.80
N ALA A 292 0.46 19.25 8.32
CA ALA A 292 1.82 18.96 8.78
C ALA A 292 2.83 20.04 8.37
N GLY A 293 3.77 20.33 9.26
CA GLY A 293 4.87 21.27 9.08
C GLY A 293 5.99 20.97 10.06
N LEU A 294 6.98 21.85 10.16
CA LEU A 294 8.11 21.63 11.08
C LEU A 294 8.01 22.36 12.39
N GLU A 295 7.27 23.46 12.40
CA GLU A 295 7.17 24.36 13.53
C GLU A 295 5.69 24.73 13.72
N PRO A 296 5.27 25.06 14.95
CA PRO A 296 3.95 25.61 15.20
C PRO A 296 3.67 26.84 14.33
N PRO A 297 2.41 27.06 13.88
CA PRO A 297 1.20 26.35 14.30
C PRO A 297 0.92 25.04 13.55
N SER A 298 1.79 24.60 12.64
CA SER A 298 1.61 23.33 11.92
C SER A 298 1.86 22.13 12.83
N MET A 299 1.26 20.99 12.47
CA MET A 299 1.50 19.72 13.17
C MET A 299 2.90 19.20 12.84
N THR A 300 3.75 19.02 13.86
CA THR A 300 5.20 18.81 13.67
C THR A 300 5.58 17.41 13.17
N VAL A 301 4.62 16.64 12.67
CA VAL A 301 4.78 15.25 12.22
C VAL A 301 5.64 15.11 10.97
N MET A 302 5.82 16.20 10.21
CA MET A 302 6.67 16.25 9.01
C MET A 302 8.12 15.84 9.32
N ASN A 303 8.61 16.11 10.54
CA ASN A 303 9.99 15.83 10.94
C ASN A 303 10.19 14.46 11.61
N ALA A 304 9.22 13.53 11.56
CA ALA A 304 9.39 12.22 12.21
C ALA A 304 10.39 11.27 11.49
N GLY A 305 11.25 11.82 10.62
CA GLY A 305 12.34 11.09 9.98
C GLY A 305 11.86 10.17 8.86
N TRP A 306 12.54 9.02 8.72
CA TRP A 306 12.12 7.97 7.80
C TRP A 306 11.13 7.05 8.51
N SER A 307 9.85 7.19 8.16
CA SER A 307 8.75 6.38 8.72
C SER A 307 8.32 5.31 7.70
N TRP A 308 7.95 4.12 8.17
CA TRP A 308 7.50 2.99 7.33
C TRP A 308 6.00 2.69 7.50
N GLY A 309 5.31 3.49 8.30
CA GLY A 309 3.89 3.36 8.63
C GLY A 309 3.53 4.33 9.74
N GLY A 310 2.26 4.27 10.16
CA GLY A 310 1.73 4.96 11.33
C GLY A 310 0.41 4.32 11.75
N CYS A 311 0.01 4.59 12.99
CA CYS A 311 -1.23 4.18 13.62
C CYS A 311 -1.81 5.33 14.42
N PHE A 312 -3.13 5.49 14.34
CA PHE A 312 -3.87 6.22 15.35
C PHE A 312 -4.26 5.24 16.47
N ALA A 313 -4.00 5.63 17.70
CA ALA A 313 -4.30 4.83 18.89
C ALA A 313 -4.85 5.71 20.00
N ASP A 314 -5.98 5.31 20.55
CA ASP A 314 -6.51 5.81 21.81
C ASP A 314 -5.96 4.90 22.93
N PHE A 315 -4.97 5.40 23.67
CA PHE A 315 -4.27 4.60 24.69
C PHE A 315 -5.00 4.55 26.02
N ASP A 316 -5.83 5.55 26.33
CA ASP A 316 -6.63 5.61 27.56
C ASP A 316 -8.09 5.19 27.37
N ASN A 317 -8.49 4.86 26.13
CA ASN A 317 -9.82 4.38 25.74
C ASN A 317 -10.94 5.36 26.14
N ASP A 318 -10.65 6.66 26.08
CA ASP A 318 -11.59 7.70 26.46
C ASP A 318 -12.31 8.34 25.25
N ALA A 319 -11.95 7.90 24.04
CA ALA A 319 -12.41 8.41 22.75
C ALA A 319 -12.17 9.92 22.55
N SER A 320 -11.30 10.53 23.34
CA SER A 320 -11.04 11.97 23.35
C SER A 320 -9.58 12.32 23.07
N SER A 321 -8.64 11.42 23.41
CA SER A 321 -7.22 11.55 23.12
C SER A 321 -6.72 10.48 22.14
N ILE A 322 -6.77 10.78 20.85
CA ILE A 322 -6.11 9.96 19.83
C ILE A 322 -4.64 10.40 19.69
N SER A 323 -3.72 9.46 19.93
CA SER A 323 -2.29 9.64 19.70
C SER A 323 -1.87 9.00 18.39
N MET A 324 -0.92 9.62 17.70
CA MET A 324 -0.31 9.05 16.50
C MET A 324 1.03 8.40 16.82
N CYS A 325 1.14 7.11 16.49
CA CYS A 325 2.34 6.30 16.40
C CYS A 325 2.61 5.96 14.93
#